data_AF-A0A3N5W5V9-F1
#
_entry.id   AF-A0A3N5W5V9-F1
#
_cell.length_a   1.000
_cell.length_b   1.000
_cell.length_c   1.000
_cell.angle_alpha   90.00
_cell.angle_beta   90.00
_cell.angle_gamma   90.00
#
_symmetry.space_group_name_H-M   'P 1'
#
loop_
_entity.id
_entity.type
_entity.pdbx_description
1 polymer ?
#
loop_
_entity_poly.entity_id
_entity_poly.type
_entity_poly.pdbx_seq_one_letter_code
_entity_poly.pdbx_strand_id
1 'polypeptide(L)' 'MALSTQVKDSVNQAVNHLRDALAFAARSEHAVTIGTISDILMRCESIESMDEIMQKFGSKADPSSSRSFKDFE' A
#
# COMPACT_ATOMS: atom_id res chain seq x y z
N MET A 1 5.75 -3.15 10.83
CA MET A 1 6.82 -3.66 9.95
C MET A 1 6.45 -3.22 8.56
N ALA A 2 7.29 -2.39 7.94
CA ALA A 2 6.99 -1.85 6.61
C ALA A 2 7.14 -2.94 5.53
N LEU A 3 6.41 -2.81 4.42
CA LEU A 3 6.64 -3.63 3.22
C LEU A 3 8.12 -3.53 2.79
N SER A 4 8.71 -4.64 2.35
CA SER A 4 10.06 -4.58 1.78
C SER A 4 10.02 -3.79 0.46
N THR A 5 11.10 -3.08 0.16
CA THR A 5 11.25 -2.33 -1.10
C THR A 5 11.01 -3.20 -2.32
N GLN A 6 11.52 -4.44 -2.31
CA GLN A 6 11.33 -5.41 -3.39
C GLN A 6 9.84 -5.75 -3.61
N VAL A 7 9.08 -5.91 -2.52
CA VAL A 7 7.64 -6.17 -2.60
C VAL A 7 6.90 -4.93 -3.09
N LYS A 8 7.24 -3.74 -2.56
CA LYS A 8 6.63 -2.47 -2.98
C LYS A 8 6.84 -2.17 -4.46
N ASP A 9 8.05 -2.38 -4.96
CA ASP A 9 8.37 -2.17 -6.38
C ASP A 9 7.61 -3.15 -7.28
N SER A 10 7.52 -4.42 -6.86
CA SER A 10 6.78 -5.45 -7.59
C SER A 10 5.28 -5.17 -7.62
N VAL A 11 4.70 -4.70 -6.50
CA VAL A 11 3.29 -4.31 -6.42
C VAL A 11 3.01 -3.09 -7.30
N ASN A 12 3.90 -2.09 -7.31
CA ASN A 12 3.79 -0.93 -8.20
C ASN A 12 3.83 -1.32 -9.69
N GLN A 13 4.71 -2.24 -10.06
CA GLN A 13 4.75 -2.77 -11.42
C GLN A 13 3.44 -3.48 -11.78
N ALA A 14 2.91 -4.31 -10.88
CA ALA A 14 1.63 -4.98 -11.08
C ALA A 14 0.47 -3.98 -11.26
N VAL A 15 0.42 -2.91 -10.44
CA VAL A 15 -0.57 -1.83 -10.56
C VAL A 15 -0.51 -1.17 -11.94
N ASN A 16 0.68 -0.87 -12.44
CA ASN A 16 0.86 -0.30 -13.78
C ASN A 16 0.34 -1.24 -14.87
N HIS A 17 0.69 -2.52 -14.80
CA HIS A 17 0.19 -3.52 -15.75
C HIS A 17 -1.33 -3.71 -15.68
N LEU A 18 -1.92 -3.64 -14.48
CA LEU A 18 -3.37 -3.72 -14.30
C LEU A 18 -4.09 -2.49 -14.87
N ARG A 19 -3.49 -1.30 -14.78
CA ARG A 19 -4.02 -0.07 -15.42
C ARG A 19 -3.99 -0.18 -16.93
N ASP A 20 -2.90 -0.69 -17.51
CA ASP A 20 -2.81 -0.95 -18.94
C ASP A 20 -3.84 -2.00 -19.37
N ALA A 21 -3.94 -3.11 -18.64
CA ALA A 21 -4.91 -4.16 -18.89
C ALA A 21 -6.34 -3.63 -18.83
N LEU A 22 -6.66 -2.76 -17.88
CA LEU A 22 -7.97 -2.11 -17.77
C LEU A 22 -8.25 -1.20 -18.96
N ALA A 23 -7.25 -0.44 -19.43
CA ALA A 23 -7.38 0.39 -20.62
C ALA A 23 -7.68 -0.46 -21.87
N PHE A 24 -7.02 -1.60 -22.03
CA PHE A 24 -7.32 -2.55 -23.12
C PHE A 24 -8.70 -3.17 -22.95
N ALA A 25 -9.03 -3.67 -21.75
CA ALA A 25 -10.30 -4.33 -21.46
C ALA A 25 -11.50 -3.41 -21.69
N ALA A 26 -11.38 -2.12 -21.37
CA ALA A 26 -12.43 -1.13 -21.57
C ALA A 26 -12.86 -0.96 -23.05
N ARG A 27 -12.06 -1.43 -24.02
CA ARG A 27 -12.35 -1.30 -25.45
C ARG A 27 -13.06 -2.52 -26.05
N SER A 28 -12.82 -3.71 -25.53
CA SER A 28 -13.22 -4.97 -26.18
C SER A 28 -13.90 -5.98 -25.28
N GLU A 29 -13.83 -5.83 -23.95
CA GLU A 29 -14.23 -6.88 -23.02
C GLU A 29 -15.59 -6.61 -22.36
N HIS A 30 -16.18 -7.69 -21.83
CA HIS A 30 -17.42 -7.60 -21.06
C HIS A 30 -17.22 -6.89 -19.72
N ALA A 31 -18.30 -6.28 -19.21
CA ALA A 31 -18.31 -5.56 -17.94
C ALA A 31 -17.79 -6.40 -16.75
N VAL A 32 -18.01 -7.71 -16.76
CA VAL A 32 -17.50 -8.62 -15.72
C VAL A 32 -15.97 -8.66 -15.69
N THR A 33 -15.32 -8.66 -16.86
CA THR A 33 -13.86 -8.65 -16.99
C THR A 33 -13.28 -7.33 -16.50
N ILE A 34 -13.87 -6.21 -16.94
CA ILE A 34 -13.48 -4.86 -16.52
C ILE A 34 -13.61 -4.73 -14.99
N GLY A 35 -14.76 -5.14 -14.43
CA GLY A 35 -15.00 -5.08 -12.98
C GLY A 35 -14.04 -5.95 -12.18
N THR A 36 -13.69 -7.13 -12.68
CA THR A 36 -12.72 -8.03 -12.02
C THR A 36 -11.33 -7.41 -11.99
N ILE A 37 -10.86 -6.84 -13.11
CA ILE A 37 -9.56 -6.14 -13.18
C ILE A 37 -9.55 -4.94 -12.22
N SER A 38 -10.64 -4.17 -12.16
CA SER A 38 -10.77 -3.04 -11.24
C SER A 38 -10.73 -3.46 -9.76
N ASP A 39 -11.39 -4.54 -9.36
CA ASP A 39 -11.33 -5.03 -7.96
C ASP A 39 -9.92 -5.48 -7.58
N ILE A 40 -9.23 -6.20 -8.47
CA ILE A 40 -7.84 -6.62 -8.23
C ILE A 40 -6.92 -5.39 -8.12
N LEU A 41 -7.06 -4.40 -9.00
CA LEU A 41 -6.32 -3.14 -8.96
C LEU A 41 -6.51 -2.42 -7.63
N MET A 42 -7.76 -2.27 -7.18
CA MET A 42 -8.07 -1.63 -5.90
C MET A 42 -7.43 -2.35 -4.72
N ARG A 43 -7.45 -3.70 -4.72
CA ARG A 43 -6.81 -4.49 -3.67
C ARG A 43 -5.30 -4.30 -3.64
N CYS A 44 -4.65 -4.19 -4.80
CA CYS A 44 -3.22 -3.88 -4.87
C CYS A 44 -2.89 -2.48 -4.32
N GLU A 45 -3.67 -1.45 -4.68
CA GLU A 45 -3.49 -0.08 -4.15
C GLU A 45 -3.74 0.01 -2.62
N SER A 46 -4.63 -0.85 -2.12
CA SER A 46 -4.93 -0.95 -0.69
C SER A 46 -3.72 -1.44 0.13
N ILE A 47 -2.87 -2.30 -0.45
CA ILE A 47 -1.67 -2.84 0.21
C ILE A 47 -0.68 -1.71 0.53
N GLU A 48 -0.49 -0.77 -0.40
CA GLU A 48 0.37 0.39 -0.17
C GLU A 48 -0.22 1.33 0.89
N SER A 49 -1.53 1.57 0.81
CA SER A 49 -2.23 2.45 1.77
C SER A 49 -2.18 1.91 3.20
N MET A 50 -2.29 0.59 3.38
CA MET A 50 -2.18 -0.04 4.70
C MET A 50 -0.78 0.09 5.31
N ASP A 51 0.27 0.04 4.49
CA ASP A 51 1.65 0.24 4.95
C ASP A 51 1.85 1.64 5.52
N GLU A 52 1.36 2.67 4.82
CA GLU A 52 1.42 4.06 5.27
C GLU A 52 0.63 4.28 6.57
N ILE A 53 -0.54 3.65 6.69
CA ILE A 53 -1.37 3.69 7.89
C ILE A 53 -0.60 3.03 9.04
N MET A 54 -0.09 1.81 8.86
CA MET A 54 0.66 1.10 9.91
C MET A 54 1.91 1.86 10.37
N GLN A 55 2.60 2.58 9.47
CA GLN A 55 3.69 3.48 9.88
C GLN A 55 3.19 4.63 10.75
N LYS A 56 2.10 5.32 10.36
CA LYS A 56 1.54 6.44 11.13
C LYS A 56 1.05 6.03 12.52
N PHE A 57 0.48 4.83 12.64
CA PHE A 57 -0.01 4.30 13.92
C PHE A 57 1.11 3.67 14.77
N GLY A 58 2.10 3.02 14.13
CA GLY A 58 3.26 2.41 14.81
C GLY A 58 4.21 3.44 15.43
N SER A 59 4.38 4.61 14.81
CA SER A 59 5.21 5.70 15.34
C SER A 59 4.69 6.33 16.64
N LYS A 60 3.43 6.06 17.04
CA LYS A 60 2.88 6.47 18.35
C LYS A 60 3.13 5.47 19.47
N ALA A 61 3.64 4.28 19.16
CA ALA A 61 3.86 3.20 20.13
C ALA A 61 5.32 3.10 20.62
N ASP A 62 6.15 4.14 20.40
CA ASP A 62 7.48 4.21 21.04
C ASP A 62 7.38 4.92 22.41
N PRO A 63 7.58 4.21 23.54
CA PRO A 63 7.63 4.80 24.88
C PRO A 63 8.96 5.52 25.21
N SER A 64 9.85 5.73 24.24
CA SER A 64 11.18 6.33 24.47
C SER A 64 11.20 7.82 24.82
N SER A 65 10.06 8.53 24.82
CA SER A 65 9.97 9.94 25.25
C SER A 65 10.00 10.17 26.76
N SER A 66 10.18 9.12 27.58
CA SER A 66 10.11 9.21 29.06
C SER A 66 11.47 9.21 29.80
N ARG A 67 12.61 9.48 29.14
CA ARG A 67 13.94 9.39 29.78
C ARG A 67 14.76 10.69 29.94
N SER A 68 14.15 11.87 29.83
CA SER A 68 14.76 13.12 30.32
C SER A 68 14.22 13.50 31.71
N PHE A 69 14.66 12.79 32.77
CA PHE A 69 14.47 13.24 34.16
C PHE A 69 15.58 12.74 35.11
N LYS A 70 16.82 12.59 34.65
CA LYS A 70 17.93 12.13 35.50
C LYS A 70 19.14 13.06 35.58
N ASP A 71 18.99 14.33 35.17
CA ASP A 71 20.02 15.37 35.25
C ASP A 71 19.77 16.39 36.38
N PHE A 72 19.15 15.99 37.48
CA PHE A 72 19.13 16.83 38.69
C PHE A 72 19.30 16.00 39.97
N GLU A 73 20.35 16.38 40.70
CA GLU A 73 20.80 15.95 42.04
C GLU A 73 21.71 14.72 42.16
#